data_AF-A0A3C0PIB7-F1
#
_entry.id   AF-A0A3C0PIB7-F1
#
_cell.length_a   1.000
_cell.length_b   1.000
_cell.length_c   1.000
_cell.angle_alpha   90.00
_cell.angle_beta   90.00
_cell.angle_gamma   90.00
#
_symmetry.space_group_name_H-M   'P 1'
#
loop_
_entity.id
_entity.type
_entity.pdbx_description
1 polymer ?
#
loop_
_entity_poly.entity_id
_entity_poly.type
_entity_poly.pdbx_seq_one_letter_code
_entity_poly.pdbx_strand_id
1 'polypeptide(L)'
;MDIKDQDDRVLAGASHDEEDEADAPLRPQKFEDFIGQEKEKYNLSVFLEAAKKRGDALDHVLFTGPPGLGKTTLSRILASELGVGIQT
;
A
#
# COMPACT_ATOMS: atom_id res chain seq x y z
N MET A 1 14.00 -40.58 17.82
CA MET A 1 12.91 -39.90 18.55
C MET A 1 13.49 -38.60 19.07
N ASP A 2 13.72 -37.59 18.23
CA ASP A 2 12.71 -36.80 17.47
C ASP A 2 11.66 -36.30 18.48
N ILE A 3 11.52 -35.02 18.81
CA ILE A 3 11.46 -33.83 17.95
C ILE A 3 11.90 -32.59 18.78
N LYS A 4 12.74 -31.72 18.19
CA LYS A 4 12.86 -30.31 18.54
C LYS A 4 11.80 -29.56 17.72
N ASP A 5 10.92 -28.79 18.34
CA ASP A 5 10.16 -27.74 17.67
C ASP A 5 10.34 -26.43 18.47
N GLN A 6 11.47 -25.79 18.20
CA GLN A 6 11.56 -24.33 18.20
C GLN A 6 11.21 -23.92 16.76
N ASP A 7 10.03 -23.38 16.51
CA ASP A 7 9.76 -22.55 15.32
C ASP A 7 8.37 -21.91 15.41
N ASP A 8 8.26 -20.80 16.16
CA ASP A 8 7.06 -19.94 16.15
C ASP A 8 7.41 -18.44 16.06
N ARG A 9 8.63 -18.13 15.60
CA ARG A 9 9.08 -16.75 15.35
C ARG A 9 9.97 -16.61 14.12
N VAL A 10 9.59 -17.27 13.03
CA VAL A 10 10.16 -16.99 11.70
C VAL A 10 9.09 -16.38 10.79
N LEU A 11 8.80 -15.10 11.04
CA LEU A 11 8.52 -14.18 9.94
C LEU A 11 9.61 -13.12 9.99
N ALA A 12 10.85 -13.60 9.82
CA ALA A 12 11.96 -12.75 9.46
C ALA A 12 11.62 -12.12 8.11
N GLY A 13 11.73 -10.80 8.02
CA GLY A 13 11.77 -10.06 6.77
C GLY A 13 13.00 -10.45 5.97
N ALA A 14 12.96 -11.65 5.39
CA ALA A 14 13.92 -12.13 4.42
C ALA A 14 13.45 -11.64 3.05
N SER A 15 14.15 -10.61 2.55
CA SER A 15 14.20 -10.15 1.16
C SER A 15 12.84 -9.98 0.45
N HIS A 16 12.09 -8.94 0.79
CA HIS A 16 10.94 -8.51 -0.02
C HIS A 16 11.35 -7.68 -1.26
N ASP A 17 12.60 -7.20 -1.31
CA ASP A 17 13.05 -6.24 -2.31
C ASP A 17 13.17 -6.82 -3.74
N GLU A 18 13.60 -8.08 -3.88
CA GLU A 18 13.84 -8.69 -5.20
C GLU A 18 12.55 -9.16 -5.89
N GLU A 19 11.56 -9.63 -5.13
CA GLU A 19 10.20 -9.92 -5.66
C GLU A 19 9.43 -8.63 -5.97
N ASP A 20 9.63 -7.57 -5.17
CA ASP A 20 8.98 -6.27 -5.37
C ASP A 20 9.36 -5.59 -6.69
N GLU A 21 10.60 -5.76 -7.16
CA GLU A 21 11.07 -5.18 -8.43
C GLU A 21 10.48 -5.87 -9.66
N ALA A 22 10.34 -7.19 -9.63
CA ALA A 22 9.75 -7.96 -10.72
C ALA A 22 8.24 -7.71 -10.88
N ASP A 23 7.53 -7.50 -9.76
CA ASP A 23 6.08 -7.25 -9.73
C ASP A 23 5.71 -5.76 -9.81
N ALA A 24 6.68 -4.85 -9.71
CA ALA A 24 6.47 -3.41 -9.83
C ALA A 24 5.61 -3.00 -11.06
N PRO A 25 5.83 -3.51 -12.28
CA PRO A 25 5.00 -3.17 -13.43
C PRO A 25 3.57 -3.75 -13.38
N LEU A 26 3.33 -4.78 -12.56
CA LEU A 26 2.00 -5.38 -12.40
C LEU A 26 1.15 -4.67 -11.35
N ARG A 27 1.77 -3.84 -10.50
CA ARG A 27 1.07 -3.11 -9.44
C ARG A 27 0.33 -1.89 -10.03
N PRO A 28 -0.97 -1.74 -9.72
CA PRO A 28 -1.76 -0.55 -10.04
C PRO A 28 -1.02 0.74 -9.67
N GLN A 29 -0.96 1.69 -10.62
CA GLN A 29 -0.32 3.00 -10.42
C GLN A 29 -1.36 4.10 -10.16
N LYS A 30 -2.59 3.90 -10.63
CA LYS A 30 -3.73 4.80 -10.43
C LYS A 30 -4.88 4.10 -9.74
N PHE A 31 -5.81 4.89 -9.18
CA PHE A 31 -7.05 4.35 -8.60
C PHE A 31 -7.91 3.58 -9.62
N GLU A 32 -7.85 3.97 -10.89
CA GLU A 32 -8.55 3.29 -12.00
C GLU A 32 -8.03 1.87 -12.24
N ASP A 33 -6.74 1.64 -11.98
CA ASP A 33 -6.09 0.33 -12.13
C ASP A 33 -6.37 -0.59 -10.91
N PHE A 34 -6.85 -0.04 -9.80
CA PHE A 34 -7.10 -0.77 -8.57
C PHE A 34 -8.53 -1.34 -8.54
N ILE A 35 -8.65 -2.66 -8.66
CA ILE A 35 -9.93 -3.36 -8.73
C ILE A 35 -10.56 -3.49 -7.35
N GLY A 36 -11.81 -3.04 -7.22
CA GLY A 36 -12.59 -3.11 -5.97
C GLY A 36 -12.30 -1.95 -5.01
N GLN A 37 -12.83 -2.06 -3.79
CA GLN A 37 -12.75 -1.00 -2.76
C GLN A 37 -13.30 0.37 -3.23
N GLU A 38 -14.39 0.36 -4.02
CA GLU A 38 -14.96 1.57 -4.66
C GLU A 38 -15.29 2.68 -3.66
N LYS A 39 -15.78 2.32 -2.47
CA LYS A 39 -16.11 3.29 -1.42
C LYS A 39 -14.85 3.96 -0.86
N GLU A 40 -13.81 3.18 -0.61
CA GLU A 40 -12.53 3.66 -0.10
C GLU A 40 -11.82 4.52 -1.14
N LYS A 41 -11.78 4.05 -2.40
CA LYS A 41 -11.27 4.83 -3.53
C LYS A 41 -11.97 6.18 -3.66
N TYR A 42 -13.31 6.18 -3.62
CA TYR A 42 -14.09 7.43 -3.70
C TYR A 42 -13.74 8.39 -2.56
N ASN A 43 -13.71 7.91 -1.32
CA ASN A 43 -13.37 8.75 -0.17
C ASN A 43 -11.94 9.32 -0.28
N LEU A 44 -10.97 8.49 -0.68
CA LEU A 44 -9.59 8.92 -0.88
C LEU A 44 -9.48 9.97 -1.99
N SER A 45 -10.18 9.79 -3.11
CA SER A 45 -10.23 10.80 -4.18
C SER A 45 -10.79 12.13 -3.69
N VAL A 46 -11.83 12.13 -2.85
CA VAL A 46 -12.37 13.36 -2.26
C VAL A 46 -11.33 14.07 -1.36
N PHE A 47 -10.62 13.31 -0.52
CA PHE A 47 -9.57 13.89 0.33
C PHE A 47 -8.40 14.44 -0.47
N LEU A 48 -7.99 13.70 -1.50
CA LEU A 48 -6.90 14.07 -2.40
C LEU A 48 -7.22 15.36 -3.16
N GLU A 49 -8.42 15.46 -3.72
CA GLU A 49 -8.89 16.68 -4.39
C GLU A 49 -8.98 17.86 -3.42
N ALA A 50 -9.40 17.63 -2.18
CA ALA A 50 -9.43 18.67 -1.16
C ALA A 50 -8.03 19.15 -0.78
N ALA A 51 -7.06 18.25 -0.62
CA ALA A 51 -5.67 18.57 -0.34
C ALA A 51 -5.02 19.34 -1.51
N LYS A 52 -5.22 18.85 -2.75
CA LYS A 52 -4.77 19.53 -3.98
C LYS A 52 -5.31 20.95 -4.09
N LYS A 53 -6.60 21.16 -3.80
CA LYS A 53 -7.23 22.50 -3.82
C LYS A 53 -6.67 23.45 -2.76
N ARG A 54 -6.28 22.94 -1.60
CA ARG A 54 -5.64 23.73 -0.53
C ARG A 54 -4.16 24.00 -0.80
N GLY A 55 -3.52 23.21 -1.67
CA GLY A 55 -2.06 23.23 -1.86
C GLY A 55 -1.30 22.75 -0.62
N ASP A 56 -1.92 21.86 0.17
CA ASP A 56 -1.39 21.34 1.44
C ASP A 56 -1.31 19.81 1.39
N ALA A 57 -0.70 19.21 2.41
CA ALA A 57 -0.60 17.76 2.55
C ALA A 57 -1.99 17.09 2.66
N LEU A 58 -2.04 15.82 2.25
CA LEU A 58 -3.17 14.95 2.56
C LEU A 58 -3.24 14.74 4.07
N ASP A 59 -4.44 14.70 4.63
CA ASP A 59 -4.65 14.30 6.03
C ASP A 59 -4.07 12.89 6.28
N HIS A 60 -3.71 12.60 7.54
CA HIS A 60 -3.12 11.31 7.88
C HIS A 60 -4.10 10.15 7.60
N VAL A 61 -3.65 9.16 6.83
CA VAL A 61 -4.40 7.95 6.50
C VAL A 61 -3.74 6.72 7.12
N LEU A 62 -4.51 5.90 7.83
CA LEU A 62 -4.07 4.60 8.36
C LEU A 62 -4.81 3.48 7.63
N PHE A 63 -4.08 2.65 6.90
CA PHE A 63 -4.64 1.44 6.31
C PHE A 63 -4.57 0.26 7.28
N THR A 64 -5.73 -0.33 7.59
CA THR A 64 -5.83 -1.50 8.47
C THR A 64 -6.58 -2.63 7.78
N GLY A 65 -6.20 -3.88 8.07
CA GLY A 65 -6.88 -5.06 7.59
C GLY A 65 -5.95 -6.26 7.32
N PRO A 66 -6.51 -7.44 7.04
CA PRO A 66 -5.78 -8.65 6.65
C PRO A 66 -4.74 -8.45 5.55
N PRO A 67 -3.70 -9.31 5.45
CA PRO A 67 -2.73 -9.26 4.35
C PRO A 67 -3.43 -9.48 2.99
N GLY A 68 -2.85 -8.95 1.91
CA GLY A 68 -3.39 -9.12 0.55
C GLY A 68 -4.46 -8.13 0.10
N LEU A 69 -4.90 -7.20 0.95
CA LEU A 69 -5.94 -6.20 0.62
C LEU A 69 -5.42 -4.95 -0.11
N GLY A 70 -4.20 -4.98 -0.67
CA GLY A 70 -3.65 -3.82 -1.38
C GLY A 70 -3.20 -2.67 -0.46
N LYS A 71 -2.88 -2.96 0.81
CA LYS A 71 -2.25 -2.10 1.83
C LYS A 71 -1.24 -1.09 1.23
N THR A 72 -0.15 -1.70 0.82
CA THR A 72 1.03 -1.05 0.26
C THR A 72 0.73 -0.44 -1.11
N THR A 73 -0.08 -1.11 -1.93
CA THR A 73 -0.47 -0.63 -3.26
C THR A 73 -1.25 0.68 -3.19
N LEU A 74 -2.26 0.78 -2.32
CA LEU A 74 -3.04 2.02 -2.13
C LEU A 74 -2.19 3.17 -1.63
N SER A 75 -1.23 2.89 -0.74
CA SER A 75 -0.26 3.90 -0.29
C SER A 75 0.54 4.43 -1.47
N ARG A 76 1.07 3.54 -2.32
CA ARG A 76 1.83 3.92 -3.54
C ARG A 76 1.00 4.70 -4.54
N ILE A 77 -0.25 4.31 -4.79
CA ILE A 77 -1.18 5.07 -5.63
C ILE A 77 -1.37 6.49 -5.07
N LEU A 78 -1.61 6.63 -3.76
CA LEU A 78 -1.77 7.96 -3.14
C LEU A 78 -0.53 8.84 -3.31
N ALA A 79 0.67 8.28 -3.12
CA ALA A 79 1.91 9.02 -3.29
C ALA A 79 2.11 9.46 -4.75
N SER A 80 1.83 8.56 -5.71
CA SER A 80 1.85 8.85 -7.15
C SER A 80 0.87 9.98 -7.52
N GLU A 81 -0.37 9.92 -7.02
CA GLU A 81 -1.42 10.91 -7.25
C GLU A 81 -1.12 12.30 -6.66
N LEU A 82 -0.33 12.33 -5.57
CA LEU A 82 0.18 13.56 -4.95
C LEU A 82 1.51 14.03 -5.55
N GLY A 83 2.18 13.22 -6.37
CA GLY A 83 3.50 13.52 -6.92
C GLY A 83 4.62 13.53 -5.88
N VAL A 84 4.49 12.75 -4.80
CA VAL A 84 5.47 12.66 -3.71
C VAL A 84 6.10 11.26 -3.63
N GLY A 85 7.28 11.17 -3.04
CA GLY A 85 7.92 9.89 -2.77
C GLY A 85 7.32 9.17 -1.57
N ILE A 86 7.41 7.84 -1.54
CA ILE A 86 7.10 7.01 -0.38
C ILE A 86 8.37 6.66 0.40
N GLN A 87 8.26 6.66 1.71
CA GLN A 87 9.23 6.07 2.62
C GLN A 87 8.54 4.90 3.33
N THR A 88 9.18 3.72 3.30
CA THR A 88 8.62 2.46 3.83
C THR A 88 9.51 1.97 4.97
#